data_AF-A0A6G8J4I8-F1
#
_entry.id   AF-A0A6G8J4I8-F1
#
_cell.length_a   1.000
_cell.length_b   1.000
_cell.length_c   1.000
_cell.angle_alpha   90.00
_cell.angle_beta   90.00
_cell.angle_gamma   90.00
#
_symmetry.space_group_name_H-M   'P 1'
#
loop_
_entity.id
_entity.type
_entity.pdbx_description
1 polymer ?
#
loop_
_entity_poly.entity_id
_entity_poly.type
_entity_poly.pdbx_seq_one_letter_code
_entity_poly.pdbx_strand_id
1 'polypeptide(L)'
;MTIISSREFNQHLSQAQKAAQLAPVIITNRGEPAYVLMSYAEYEKQLQSKPFLSALEALTPSDPALADIEFELQPRSRGQRRPVDLED
;
A
#
# COMPACT_ATOMS: atom_id res chain seq x y z
N MET A 1 13.50 0.00 10.72
CA MET A 1 12.20 -0.45 11.25
C MET A 1 12.45 -1.03 12.62
N THR A 2 11.89 -0.43 13.66
CA THR A 2 12.18 -0.79 15.05
C THR A 2 11.14 -1.78 15.55
N ILE A 3 11.57 -2.85 16.22
CA ILE A 3 10.70 -3.87 16.80
C ILE A 3 11.05 -3.96 18.29
N ILE A 4 10.06 -3.80 19.15
CA ILE A 4 10.20 -3.87 20.61
C ILE A 4 9.16 -4.81 21.18
N SER A 5 9.46 -5.43 22.32
CA SER A 5 8.47 -6.17 23.07
C SER A 5 7.47 -5.24 23.79
N SER A 6 6.31 -5.78 24.13
CA SER A 6 5.34 -5.07 24.99
C SER A 6 5.96 -4.66 26.33
N ARG A 7 6.91 -5.44 26.85
CA ARG A 7 7.65 -5.10 28.07
C ARG A 7 8.53 -3.87 27.88
N GLU A 8 9.32 -3.83 26.82
CA GLU A 8 10.18 -2.67 26.49
C GLU A 8 9.35 -1.42 26.21
N PHE A 9 8.23 -1.56 25.50
CA PHE A 9 7.30 -0.46 25.27
C PHE A 9 6.77 0.14 26.59
N ASN A 10 6.33 -0.71 27.52
CA ASN A 10 5.81 -0.26 28.81
C ASN A 10 6.90 0.34 29.72
N GLN A 11 8.15 -0.09 29.59
CA GLN A 11 9.28 0.43 30.37
C GLN A 11 9.86 1.73 29.77
N HIS A 12 9.78 1.91 28.45
CA HIS A 12 10.43 2.98 27.72
C HIS A 12 9.48 3.73 26.77
N LEU A 13 8.28 4.06 27.27
CA LEU A 13 7.21 4.69 26.50
C LEU A 13 7.66 5.94 25.73
N SER A 14 8.36 6.86 26.40
CA SER A 14 8.81 8.12 25.80
C SER A 14 9.83 7.90 24.68
N GLN A 15 10.67 6.87 24.80
CA GLN A 15 11.66 6.52 23.78
C GLN A 15 10.99 5.85 22.58
N ALA A 16 9.98 4.99 22.82
CA ALA A 16 9.16 4.41 21.77
C ALA A 16 8.38 5.49 20.99
N GLN A 17 7.80 6.48 21.69
CA GLN A 17 7.13 7.61 21.04
C GLN A 17 8.10 8.46 20.19
N LYS A 18 9.31 8.74 20.69
CA LYS A 18 10.34 9.43 19.90
C LYS A 18 10.74 8.64 18.65
N ALA A 19 10.91 7.32 18.77
CA ALA A 19 11.18 6.46 17.62
C ALA A 19 10.01 6.48 16.62
N ALA A 20 8.77 6.45 17.10
CA ALA A 20 7.54 6.51 16.31
C ALA A 20 7.31 7.84 15.58
N GLN A 21 8.05 8.91 15.92
CA GLN A 21 8.06 10.16 15.15
C GLN A 21 8.91 10.06 13.88
N LEU A 22 9.89 9.16 13.86
CA LEU A 22 10.79 8.98 12.72
C LEU A 22 10.30 7.86 11.78
N ALA A 23 9.81 6.77 12.36
CA ALA A 23 9.27 5.64 11.62
C ALA A 23 8.37 4.78 12.51
N PRO A 24 7.41 4.03 11.93
CA PRO A 24 6.56 3.13 12.68
C PRO A 24 7.35 2.09 13.48
N VAL A 25 6.93 1.86 14.72
CA VAL A 25 7.52 0.88 15.64
C VAL A 25 6.57 -0.29 15.82
N ILE A 26 7.05 -1.51 15.61
CA ILE A 26 6.27 -2.72 15.90
C ILE A 26 6.44 -3.08 17.37
N ILE A 27 5.32 -3.36 18.02
CA ILE A 27 5.26 -3.88 19.38
C ILE A 27 4.85 -5.35 19.30
N THR A 28 5.68 -6.23 19.86
CA THR A 28 5.40 -7.67 19.89
C THR A 28 4.82 -8.10 21.23
N ASN A 29 3.99 -9.15 21.20
CA ASN A 29 3.52 -9.87 22.37
C ASN A 29 3.93 -11.33 22.22
N ARG A 30 4.70 -11.86 23.19
CA ARG A 30 5.23 -13.24 23.16
C ARG A 30 5.97 -13.60 21.86
N GLY A 31 6.68 -12.64 21.26
CA GLY A 31 7.46 -12.82 20.03
C GLY A 31 6.70 -12.50 18.74
N GLU A 32 5.37 -12.38 18.79
CA GLU A 32 4.54 -12.10 17.62
C GLU A 32 4.21 -10.60 17.50
N PRO A 33 4.27 -9.99 16.31
CA PRO A 33 3.78 -8.63 16.08
C PRO A 33 2.31 -8.49 16.51
N ALA A 34 2.03 -7.56 17.41
CA ALA A 34 0.70 -7.36 17.97
C ALA A 34 0.15 -5.95 17.72
N TYR A 35 1.01 -4.93 17.80
CA TYR A 35 0.63 -3.54 17.59
C TYR A 35 1.68 -2.77 16.78
N VAL A 36 1.28 -1.63 16.24
CA VAL A 36 2.16 -0.65 15.60
C VAL A 36 1.93 0.69 16.26
N LEU A 37 3.02 1.38 16.62
CA LEU A 37 3.00 2.75 17.11
C LEU A 37 3.52 3.68 16.01
N MET A 38 2.75 4.71 15.70
CA MET A 38 3.08 5.78 14.75
C MET A 38 2.37 7.08 15.16
N SER A 39 2.77 8.21 14.57
CA SER A 39 2.02 9.44 14.76
C SER A 39 0.62 9.33 14.16
N TYR A 40 -0.34 10.05 14.74
CA TYR A 40 -1.71 10.08 14.20
C TYR A 40 -1.75 10.64 12.77
N ALA A 41 -0.91 11.63 12.45
CA ALA A 41 -0.82 12.19 11.11
C ALA A 41 -0.36 11.16 10.06
N GLU A 42 0.60 10.29 10.41
CA GLU A 42 1.00 9.20 9.51
C GLU A 42 -0.11 8.16 9.34
N TYR A 43 -0.80 7.79 10.43
CA TYR A 43 -1.95 6.91 10.37
C TYR A 43 -3.04 7.45 9.44
N GLU A 44 -3.39 8.73 9.58
CA GLU A 44 -4.40 9.39 8.75
C GLU A 44 -3.99 9.42 7.28
N LYS A 45 -2.73 9.78 6.98
CA LYS A 45 -2.18 9.75 5.62
C LYS A 45 -2.30 8.35 5.03
N GLN A 46 -2.01 7.30 5.80
CA GLN A 46 -2.07 5.92 5.33
C GLN A 46 -3.51 5.45 5.05
N LEU A 47 -4.48 5.93 5.85
CA LEU A 47 -5.91 5.75 5.61
C LEU A 47 -6.35 6.42 4.30
N GLN A 48 -5.92 7.66 4.08
CA GLN A 48 -6.24 8.45 2.90
C GLN A 48 -5.52 7.94 1.63
N SER A 49 -4.37 7.26 1.78
CA SER A 49 -3.59 6.72 0.65
C SER A 49 -4.21 5.46 0.04
N LYS A 50 -5.24 4.88 0.66
CA LYS A 50 -6.00 3.75 0.12
C LYS A 50 -7.46 4.14 -0.07
N PRO A 51 -7.80 5.06 -0.99
CA PRO A 51 -9.16 5.04 -1.49
C PRO A 51 -9.38 3.66 -2.08
N PHE A 52 -10.44 2.98 -1.63
CA PHE A 52 -10.90 1.76 -2.28
C PHE A 52 -11.35 2.18 -3.69
N LEU A 53 -10.42 2.18 -4.64
CA LEU A 53 -10.74 2.35 -6.05
C LEU A 53 -11.34 1.04 -6.52
N SER A 54 -12.62 1.09 -6.87
CA SER A 54 -13.21 0.01 -7.66
C SER A 54 -12.45 -0.15 -8.97
N ALA A 55 -12.47 -1.35 -9.54
CA ALA A 55 -11.89 -1.58 -10.86
C ALA A 55 -12.49 -0.63 -11.92
N LEU A 56 -13.76 -0.25 -11.75
CA LEU A 56 -14.41 0.74 -12.59
C LEU A 56 -13.73 2.11 -12.46
N GLU A 57 -13.64 2.68 -11.25
CA GLU A 57 -13.02 3.99 -11.04
C GLU A 57 -11.55 4.04 -11.45
N ALA A 58 -10.81 2.94 -11.30
CA ALA A 58 -9.42 2.86 -11.73
C ALA A 58 -9.26 2.85 -13.26
N LEU A 59 -10.24 2.30 -13.99
CA LEU A 59 -10.20 2.17 -15.45
C LEU A 59 -10.99 3.26 -16.18
N THR A 60 -11.81 4.03 -15.48
CA THR A 60 -12.56 5.17 -16.03
C THR A 60 -12.09 6.47 -15.38
N PRO A 61 -11.01 7.09 -15.90
CA PRO A 61 -10.59 8.41 -15.47
C PRO A 61 -11.76 9.40 -15.60
N SER A 62 -11.95 10.26 -14.59
CA SER A 62 -13.05 11.24 -14.57
C SER A 62 -12.80 12.46 -15.47
N ASP A 63 -11.64 12.56 -16.10
CA ASP A 63 -11.25 13.69 -16.94
C ASP A 63 -11.90 13.58 -18.35
N PRO A 64 -12.81 14.50 -18.72
CA PRO A 64 -13.45 14.49 -20.04
C PRO A 64 -12.47 14.66 -21.19
N ALA A 65 -11.31 15.27 -20.96
CA ALA A 65 -10.28 15.43 -21.99
C ALA A 65 -9.65 14.10 -22.41
N LEU A 66 -9.79 13.05 -21.60
CA LEU A 66 -9.31 11.70 -21.91
C LEU A 66 -10.28 10.90 -22.80
N ALA A 67 -11.46 11.42 -23.12
CA ALA A 67 -12.41 10.73 -23.99
C ALA A 67 -11.90 10.63 -25.45
N ASP A 68 -11.17 11.64 -25.91
CA ASP A 68 -10.79 11.80 -27.32
C ASP A 68 -9.26 11.78 -27.53
N ILE A 69 -8.53 11.02 -26.70
CA ILE A 69 -7.08 10.93 -26.86
C ILE A 69 -6.76 10.28 -28.21
N GLU A 70 -5.92 10.95 -29.00
CA GLU A 70 -5.39 10.38 -30.23
C GLU A 70 -4.32 9.35 -29.89
N PHE A 71 -4.73 8.09 -29.81
CA PHE A 71 -3.87 6.98 -29.43
C PHE A 71 -3.49 6.14 -30.65
N GLU A 72 -2.29 6.39 -31.19
CA GLU A 72 -1.74 5.58 -32.28
C GLU A 72 -1.31 4.19 -31.78
N LEU A 73 -2.23 3.23 -31.92
CA LEU A 73 -1.97 1.83 -31.60
C LEU A 73 -1.04 1.21 -32.66
N GLN A 74 0.16 0.85 -32.24
CA GLN A 74 1.01 -0.01 -33.07
C GLN A 74 0.34 -1.37 -33.31
N PRO A 75 0.49 -1.96 -34.50
CA PRO A 75 0.02 -3.32 -34.76
C PRO A 75 0.59 -4.28 -33.73
N ARG A 76 -0.29 -5.02 -33.05
CA ARG A 76 0.14 -6.03 -32.07
C ARG A 76 1.10 -7.03 -32.73
N SER A 77 2.22 -7.30 -32.06
CA SER A 77 3.18 -8.32 -32.50
C SER A 77 2.51 -9.70 -32.64
N ARG A 78 2.84 -10.40 -33.73
CA ARG A 78 2.38 -11.78 -33.99
C ARG A 78 3.35 -12.84 -33.44
N GLY A 79 4.58 -12.46 -33.09
CA GLY A 79 5.65 -13.39 -32.69
C GLY A 79 5.69 -13.79 -31.21
N GLN A 80 5.02 -13.04 -30.32
CA GLN A 80 5.01 -13.30 -28.87
C GLN A 80 3.71 -13.98 -28.38
N ARG A 81 2.99 -14.68 -29.27
CA ARG A 81 1.77 -15.37 -28.87
C ARG A 81 2.12 -16.74 -28.30
N ARG A 82 1.83 -16.94 -27.01
CA ARG A 82 1.67 -18.32 -26.52
C ARG A 82 0.51 -18.97 -27.30
N PRO A 83 0.61 -20.24 -27.73
CA PRO A 83 -0.53 -20.93 -28.31
C PRO A 83 -1.69 -20.87 -27.31
N VAL A 84 -2.90 -20.58 -27.83
CA VAL A 84 -4.11 -20.63 -27.02
C VAL A 84 -4.45 -22.11 -26.89
N ASP A 85 -4.42 -22.59 -25.65
CA ASP A 85 -4.91 -23.92 -25.34
C ASP A 85 -6.44 -23.85 -25.33
N LEU A 86 -7.06 -24.57 -26.26
CA LEU A 86 -8.52 -24.64 -26.43
C LEU A 86 -9.04 -26.04 -26.05
N GLU A 87 -8.21 -26.84 -25.39
CA GLU A 87 -8.64 -28.13 -24.84
C GLU A 87 -9.42 -27.89 -23.52
N ASP A 88 -10.59 -28.53 -23.43
CA ASP A 88 -11.56 -28.45 -22.31
C ASP A 88 -11.04 -29.07 -21.00
#